data_AF-A0AA36MFD3-F1
#
_entry.id   AF-A0AA36MFD3-F1
#
_cell.length_a   1.000
_cell.length_b   1.000
_cell.length_c   1.000
_cell.angle_alpha   90.00
_cell.angle_beta   90.00
_cell.angle_gamma   90.00
#
_symmetry.space_group_name_H-M   'P 1'
#
loop_
_entity.id
_entity.type
_entity.pdbx_description
1 polymer ?
#
loop_
_entity_poly.entity_id
_entity_poly.type
_entity_poly.pdbx_seq_one_letter_code
_entity_poly.pdbx_strand_id
1 'polypeptide(L)'
;MVKSSIGELEAKYPDVDPFLLRKWERIFSMFFDRNASHQIDRGDFYLVIRKVKDIYGAESEQTDFARKTLTTLWENLCKTADSDNDQSVSIDEWIKFLKSSTKSEEMQWFTDYRTFMFQLFDVSCDNLLDIEEYIDGMNVYGVKRPEAKEAFQKFAVDASGKNVPVVSKEMWARHFYDLFYSTDKNALGNHLFGVSDFQEN
;
A
#
# COMPACT_ATOMS: atom_id res chain seq x y z
N MET A 1 3.95 20.31 -18.43
CA MET A 1 5.11 20.29 -17.52
C MET A 1 4.59 20.58 -16.12
N VAL A 2 4.28 19.55 -15.35
CA VAL A 2 3.79 19.71 -13.96
C VAL A 2 5.04 19.78 -13.09
N LYS A 3 5.31 20.97 -12.54
CA LYS A 3 6.34 21.15 -11.51
C LYS A 3 5.88 20.38 -10.27
N SER A 4 6.76 19.51 -9.80
CA SER A 4 6.54 18.49 -8.78
C SER A 4 5.86 19.01 -7.50
N SER A 5 4.69 18.44 -7.18
CA SER A 5 3.95 18.57 -5.91
C SER A 5 4.82 18.28 -4.68
N ILE A 6 5.87 17.46 -4.84
CA ILE A 6 6.73 17.06 -3.72
C ILE A 6 7.48 18.24 -3.10
N GLY A 7 7.87 19.24 -3.89
CA GLY A 7 8.60 20.40 -3.36
C GLY A 7 7.73 21.25 -2.44
N GLU A 8 6.43 21.30 -2.71
CA GLU A 8 5.45 21.98 -1.85
C GLU A 8 5.19 21.18 -0.57
N LEU A 9 5.12 19.84 -0.66
CA LEU A 9 4.99 18.95 0.50
C LEU A 9 6.23 18.98 1.40
N GLU A 10 7.43 18.93 0.82
CA GLU A 10 8.71 19.04 1.53
C GLU A 10 8.81 20.40 2.26
N ALA A 11 8.34 21.49 1.64
CA ALA A 11 8.30 22.81 2.28
C ALA A 11 7.26 22.90 3.41
N LYS A 12 6.12 22.20 3.27
CA LYS A 12 5.01 22.20 4.24
C LYS A 12 5.28 21.30 5.45
N TYR A 13 6.02 20.21 5.26
CA TYR A 13 6.39 19.24 6.28
C TYR A 13 7.91 19.10 6.43
N PRO A 14 8.62 20.19 6.82
CA PRO A 14 10.08 20.20 6.91
C PRO A 14 10.62 19.28 8.03
N ASP A 15 9.75 18.82 8.92
CA ASP A 15 10.09 17.91 10.03
C ASP A 15 9.91 16.43 9.69
N VAL A 16 9.44 16.11 8.48
CA VAL A 16 9.35 14.74 7.96
C VAL A 16 10.48 14.50 6.96
N ASP A 17 11.09 13.32 7.01
CA ASP A 17 12.14 12.95 6.06
C ASP A 17 11.62 13.02 4.61
N PRO A 18 12.31 13.73 3.68
CA PRO A 18 11.88 13.86 2.29
C PRO A 18 11.67 12.51 1.58
N PHE A 19 12.47 11.50 1.94
CA PHE A 19 12.30 10.14 1.43
C PHE A 19 10.99 9.51 1.89
N LEU A 20 10.60 9.69 3.16
CA LEU A 20 9.33 9.21 3.67
C LEU A 20 8.15 9.93 3.02
N LEU A 21 8.22 11.26 2.84
CA LEU A 21 7.17 12.03 2.16
C LEU A 21 6.93 11.51 0.73
N ARG A 22 8.00 11.25 -0.03
CA ARG A 22 7.92 10.66 -1.37
C ARG A 22 7.30 9.27 -1.37
N LYS A 23 7.62 8.44 -0.37
CA LYS A 23 6.98 7.12 -0.23
C LYS A 23 5.50 7.25 0.07
N TRP A 24 5.10 8.11 0.98
CA TRP A 24 3.69 8.30 1.35
C TRP A 24 2.85 8.84 0.19
N GLU A 25 3.40 9.78 -0.59
CA GLU A 25 2.75 10.30 -1.80
C GLU A 25 2.64 9.22 -2.88
N ARG A 26 3.69 8.45 -3.12
CA ARG A 26 3.62 7.31 -4.07
C ARG A 26 2.58 6.27 -3.64
N ILE A 27 2.51 5.93 -2.35
CA ILE A 27 1.53 4.97 -1.83
C ILE A 27 0.12 5.50 -2.03
N PHE A 28 -0.10 6.78 -1.69
CA PHE A 28 -1.37 7.46 -1.89
C PHE A 28 -1.82 7.35 -3.36
N SER A 29 -0.98 7.77 -4.31
CA SER A 29 -1.33 7.76 -5.74
C SER A 29 -1.48 6.36 -6.35
N MET A 30 -0.71 5.37 -5.87
CA MET A 30 -0.72 4.04 -6.47
C MET A 30 -1.86 3.15 -5.95
N PHE A 31 -2.10 3.22 -4.65
CA PHE A 31 -3.00 2.29 -3.95
C PHE A 31 -4.37 2.89 -3.67
N PHE A 32 -4.43 4.19 -3.37
CA PHE A 32 -5.64 4.78 -2.82
C PHE A 32 -6.31 5.76 -3.79
N ASP A 33 -5.58 6.60 -4.51
CA ASP A 33 -6.13 7.51 -5.54
C ASP A 33 -6.14 6.83 -6.91
N ARG A 34 -7.07 5.88 -7.09
CA ARG A 34 -7.17 5.02 -8.28
C ARG A 34 -7.76 5.75 -9.49
N ASN A 35 -8.57 6.77 -9.24
CA ASN A 35 -9.16 7.62 -10.26
C ASN A 35 -8.30 8.85 -10.62
N ALA A 36 -7.13 9.03 -9.97
CA ALA A 36 -6.24 10.17 -10.13
C ALA A 36 -6.95 11.52 -9.87
N SER A 37 -7.90 11.52 -8.93
CA SER A 37 -8.61 12.72 -8.46
C SER A 37 -7.78 13.55 -7.49
N HIS A 38 -6.63 13.05 -7.03
CA HIS A 38 -5.79 13.62 -5.98
C HIS A 38 -6.43 13.63 -4.58
N GLN A 39 -7.51 12.87 -4.41
CA GLN A 39 -8.20 12.59 -3.16
C GLN A 39 -8.52 11.10 -3.10
N ILE A 40 -8.60 10.54 -1.91
CA ILE A 40 -9.09 9.17 -1.73
C ILE A 40 -10.57 9.25 -1.43
N ASP A 41 -11.39 8.63 -2.24
CA ASP A 41 -12.83 8.54 -2.03
C ASP A 41 -13.34 7.09 -2.04
N ARG A 42 -14.62 6.93 -1.72
CA ARG A 42 -15.27 5.61 -1.74
C ARG A 42 -15.26 4.95 -3.13
N GLY A 43 -15.21 5.74 -4.20
CA GLY A 43 -15.11 5.28 -5.58
C GLY A 43 -13.80 4.56 -5.85
N ASP A 44 -12.68 4.98 -5.25
CA ASP A 44 -11.40 4.27 -5.40
C ASP A 44 -11.43 2.85 -4.84
N PHE A 45 -12.01 2.68 -3.66
CA PHE A 45 -12.21 1.36 -3.04
C PHE A 45 -13.18 0.51 -3.89
N TYR A 46 -14.21 1.12 -4.48
CA TYR A 46 -15.10 0.44 -5.41
C TYR A 46 -14.38 -0.06 -6.67
N LEU A 47 -13.40 0.69 -7.19
CA LEU A 47 -12.60 0.23 -8.34
C LEU A 47 -11.78 -1.03 -8.00
N VAL A 48 -11.26 -1.14 -6.78
CA VAL A 48 -10.57 -2.36 -6.32
C VAL A 48 -11.56 -3.53 -6.24
N ILE A 49 -12.72 -3.35 -5.60
CA ILE A 49 -13.77 -4.40 -5.52
C ILE A 49 -14.20 -4.84 -6.92
N ARG A 50 -14.37 -3.90 -7.85
CA ARG A 50 -14.74 -4.19 -9.23
C ARG A 50 -13.69 -5.05 -9.93
N LYS A 51 -12.39 -4.74 -9.77
CA LYS A 51 -11.32 -5.55 -10.35
C LYS A 51 -11.25 -6.95 -9.74
N VAL A 52 -11.40 -7.07 -8.42
CA VAL A 52 -11.48 -8.37 -7.73
C VAL A 52 -12.66 -9.18 -8.30
N LYS A 53 -13.82 -8.55 -8.48
CA LYS A 53 -14.99 -9.15 -9.11
C LYS A 53 -14.74 -9.60 -10.55
N ASP A 54 -14.01 -8.80 -11.34
CA ASP A 54 -13.70 -9.13 -12.74
C ASP A 54 -12.72 -10.32 -12.84
N ILE A 55 -11.85 -10.52 -11.84
CA ILE A 55 -10.87 -11.61 -11.79
C ILE A 55 -11.47 -12.90 -11.22
N TYR A 56 -12.12 -12.81 -10.05
CA TYR A 56 -12.56 -13.98 -9.28
C TYR A 56 -14.06 -14.29 -9.44
N GLY A 57 -14.84 -13.39 -10.03
CA GLY A 57 -16.28 -13.51 -10.20
C GLY A 57 -17.10 -12.79 -9.11
N ALA A 58 -18.35 -12.45 -9.45
CA ALA A 58 -19.25 -11.64 -8.62
C ALA A 58 -19.65 -12.28 -7.29
N GLU A 59 -19.81 -13.59 -7.30
CA GLU A 59 -20.33 -14.39 -6.18
C GLU A 59 -19.21 -15.19 -5.50
N SER A 60 -17.94 -14.82 -5.71
CA SER A 60 -16.81 -15.49 -5.08
C SER A 60 -16.63 -15.03 -3.64
N GLU A 61 -16.11 -15.92 -2.80
CA GLU A 61 -15.78 -15.59 -1.40
C GLU A 61 -14.77 -14.44 -1.30
N GLN A 62 -13.86 -14.34 -2.28
CA GLN A 62 -12.88 -13.26 -2.40
C GLN A 62 -13.54 -11.90 -2.65
N THR A 63 -14.53 -11.84 -3.55
CA THR A 63 -15.28 -10.60 -3.83
C THR A 63 -16.08 -10.16 -2.60
N ASP A 64 -16.69 -11.11 -1.89
CA ASP A 64 -17.44 -10.84 -0.66
C ASP A 64 -16.55 -10.36 0.48
N PHE A 65 -15.40 -11.02 0.66
CA PHE A 65 -14.38 -10.64 1.63
C PHE A 65 -13.83 -9.24 1.31
N ALA A 66 -13.40 -9.00 0.07
CA ALA A 66 -12.89 -7.71 -0.37
C ALA A 66 -13.91 -6.60 -0.15
N ARG A 67 -15.18 -6.82 -0.50
CA ARG A 67 -16.25 -5.83 -0.31
C ARG A 67 -16.46 -5.46 1.16
N LYS A 68 -16.56 -6.43 2.06
CA LYS A 68 -16.76 -6.18 3.50
C LYS A 68 -15.55 -5.47 4.09
N THR A 69 -14.35 -6.01 3.86
CA THR A 69 -13.12 -5.50 4.47
C THR A 69 -12.74 -4.12 3.94
N LEU A 70 -12.85 -3.87 2.62
CA LEU A 70 -12.59 -2.54 2.05
C LEU A 70 -13.58 -1.49 2.52
N THR A 71 -14.85 -1.85 2.71
CA THR A 71 -15.86 -0.93 3.27
C THR A 71 -15.49 -0.53 4.70
N THR A 72 -15.16 -1.52 5.56
CA THR A 72 -14.73 -1.24 6.94
C THR A 72 -13.42 -0.46 7.01
N LEU A 73 -12.45 -0.78 6.14
CA LEU A 73 -11.20 -0.03 6.04
C LEU A 73 -11.39 1.43 5.65
N TRP A 74 -12.27 1.69 4.68
CA TRP A 74 -12.66 3.04 4.28
C TRP A 74 -13.32 3.80 5.41
N GLU A 75 -14.34 3.21 6.05
CA GLU A 75 -15.04 3.85 7.17
C GLU A 75 -14.09 4.17 8.35
N ASN A 76 -13.14 3.28 8.64
CA ASN A 76 -12.15 3.52 9.68
C ASN A 76 -11.13 4.57 9.24
N LEU A 77 -10.72 4.59 7.97
CA LEU A 77 -9.82 5.61 7.43
C LEU A 77 -10.43 7.00 7.54
N CYS A 78 -11.70 7.18 7.13
CA CYS A 78 -12.40 8.46 7.29
C CYS A 78 -12.44 8.89 8.76
N LYS A 79 -12.83 7.99 9.68
CA LYS A 79 -12.88 8.33 11.11
C LYS A 79 -11.56 8.83 11.69
N THR A 80 -10.43 8.41 11.14
CA THR A 80 -9.10 8.73 11.66
C THR A 80 -8.39 9.85 10.89
N ALA A 81 -8.58 9.94 9.57
CA ALA A 81 -7.82 10.81 8.70
C ALA A 81 -8.65 11.98 8.12
N ASP A 82 -9.94 11.76 7.81
CA ASP A 82 -10.85 12.78 7.27
C ASP A 82 -11.20 13.79 8.38
N SER A 83 -10.42 14.88 8.43
CA SER A 83 -10.47 15.85 9.51
C SER A 83 -11.52 16.94 9.26
N ASP A 84 -11.82 17.23 7.99
CA ASP A 84 -12.83 18.20 7.60
C ASP A 84 -14.21 17.60 7.32
N ASN A 85 -14.33 16.27 7.41
CA ASN A 85 -15.55 15.47 7.24
C ASN A 85 -16.17 15.64 5.84
N ASP A 86 -15.34 15.84 4.82
CA ASP A 86 -15.78 16.00 3.44
C ASP A 86 -16.03 14.66 2.72
N GLN A 87 -15.84 13.54 3.42
CA GLN A 87 -15.93 12.17 2.89
C GLN A 87 -14.86 11.85 1.85
N SER A 88 -13.76 12.57 1.88
CA SER A 88 -12.56 12.31 1.12
C SER A 88 -11.34 12.39 2.04
N VAL A 89 -10.21 11.84 1.62
CA VAL A 89 -8.94 12.03 2.32
C VAL A 89 -7.95 12.67 1.37
N SER A 90 -7.57 13.89 1.69
CA SER A 90 -6.54 14.62 0.96
C SER A 90 -5.13 14.09 1.26
N ILE A 91 -4.17 14.38 0.38
CA ILE A 91 -2.75 14.03 0.62
C ILE A 91 -2.22 14.64 1.93
N ASP A 92 -2.73 15.81 2.33
CA ASP A 92 -2.35 16.48 3.56
C ASP A 92 -2.86 15.74 4.80
N GLU A 93 -4.11 15.30 4.79
CA GLU A 93 -4.69 14.50 5.87
C GLU A 93 -4.01 13.14 5.97
N TRP A 94 -3.72 12.52 4.82
CA TRP A 94 -2.97 11.28 4.76
C TRP A 94 -1.57 11.41 5.41
N ILE A 95 -0.81 12.45 5.06
CA ILE A 95 0.53 12.70 5.65
C ILE A 95 0.43 12.97 7.16
N LYS A 96 -0.57 13.76 7.60
CA LYS A 96 -0.79 14.04 9.02
C LYS A 96 -1.14 12.77 9.80
N PHE A 97 -2.01 11.93 9.25
CA PHE A 97 -2.39 10.64 9.81
C PHE A 97 -1.18 9.70 9.93
N LEU A 98 -0.38 9.54 8.87
CA LEU A 98 0.81 8.70 8.94
C LEU A 98 1.84 9.24 9.95
N LYS A 99 1.96 10.56 10.07
CA LYS A 99 2.82 11.19 11.06
C LYS A 99 2.35 10.97 12.49
N SER A 100 1.04 11.06 12.78
CA SER A 100 0.50 10.76 14.12
C SER A 100 0.61 9.27 14.45
N SER A 101 0.51 8.40 13.44
CA SER A 101 0.46 6.96 13.66
C SER A 101 1.76 6.34 14.17
N THR A 102 2.86 7.09 14.06
CA THR A 102 4.15 6.75 14.66
C THR A 102 4.16 6.85 16.20
N LYS A 103 3.12 7.41 16.84
CA LYS A 103 3.13 7.77 18.27
C LYS A 103 2.27 6.92 19.21
N SER A 104 1.21 6.21 18.75
CA SER A 104 0.50 5.05 19.39
C SER A 104 -0.92 4.84 18.82
N GLU A 105 -1.55 3.69 19.11
CA GLU A 105 -2.94 3.21 18.80
C GLU A 105 -3.44 3.22 17.33
N GLU A 106 -3.06 4.20 16.52
CA GLU A 106 -3.31 4.27 15.06
C GLU A 106 -2.63 3.13 14.27
N MET A 107 -1.79 2.34 14.95
CA MET A 107 -1.31 1.05 14.45
C MET A 107 -2.43 0.06 14.12
N GLN A 108 -3.63 0.20 14.69
CA GLN A 108 -4.70 -0.76 14.43
C GLN A 108 -5.21 -0.68 13.00
N TRP A 109 -5.53 0.51 12.48
CA TRP A 109 -5.93 0.66 11.08
C TRP A 109 -4.83 0.17 10.13
N PHE A 110 -3.58 0.50 10.45
CA PHE A 110 -2.43 0.05 9.66
C PHE A 110 -2.27 -1.48 9.69
N THR A 111 -2.51 -2.09 10.85
CA THR A 111 -2.49 -3.55 11.05
C THR A 111 -3.61 -4.22 10.28
N ASP A 112 -4.82 -3.65 10.30
CA ASP A 112 -5.99 -4.15 9.58
C ASP A 112 -5.76 -4.04 8.07
N TYR A 113 -5.27 -2.89 7.59
CA TYR A 113 -4.94 -2.67 6.19
C TYR A 113 -3.83 -3.62 5.70
N ARG A 114 -2.76 -3.77 6.47
CA ARG A 114 -1.69 -4.73 6.19
C ARG A 114 -2.21 -6.16 6.07
N THR A 115 -3.07 -6.56 7.02
CA THR A 115 -3.65 -7.92 7.06
C THR A 115 -4.57 -8.14 5.87
N PHE A 116 -5.40 -7.15 5.56
CA PHE A 116 -6.25 -7.16 4.38
C PHE A 116 -5.43 -7.30 3.09
N MET A 117 -4.38 -6.49 2.90
CA MET A 117 -3.54 -6.57 1.71
C MET A 117 -2.87 -7.93 1.56
N PHE A 118 -2.43 -8.53 2.67
CA PHE A 118 -1.88 -9.89 2.65
C PHE A 118 -2.95 -10.90 2.21
N GLN A 119 -4.14 -10.89 2.83
CA GLN A 119 -5.23 -11.81 2.51
C GLN A 119 -5.81 -11.60 1.11
N LEU A 120 -5.73 -10.38 0.58
CA LEU A 120 -6.13 -10.09 -0.79
C LEU A 120 -5.20 -10.77 -1.80
N PHE A 121 -3.92 -10.92 -1.45
CA PHE A 121 -2.90 -11.49 -2.33
C PHE A 121 -2.77 -13.00 -2.13
N ASP A 122 -2.90 -13.49 -0.89
CA ASP A 122 -2.93 -14.92 -0.50
C ASP A 122 -4.26 -15.57 -0.92
N VAL A 123 -4.39 -15.82 -2.23
CA VAL A 123 -5.59 -16.42 -2.84
C VAL A 123 -5.75 -17.88 -2.41
N SER A 124 -4.64 -18.58 -2.16
CA SER A 124 -4.63 -19.97 -1.70
C SER A 124 -5.06 -20.13 -0.25
N CYS A 125 -5.07 -19.04 0.53
CA CYS A 125 -5.39 -18.99 1.96
C CYS A 125 -4.47 -19.87 2.82
N ASP A 126 -3.23 -20.14 2.37
CA ASP A 126 -2.28 -20.98 3.08
C ASP A 126 -1.41 -20.19 4.07
N ASN A 127 -1.58 -18.87 4.11
CA ASN A 127 -0.83 -17.90 4.92
C ASN A 127 0.62 -17.68 4.46
N LEU A 128 0.94 -18.05 3.23
CA LEU A 128 2.22 -17.87 2.57
C LEU A 128 1.99 -17.23 1.21
N LEU A 129 2.59 -16.06 0.98
CA LEU A 129 2.45 -15.39 -0.30
C LEU A 129 3.52 -15.88 -1.28
N ASP A 130 3.10 -16.55 -2.35
CA ASP A 130 4.00 -16.96 -3.43
C ASP A 130 4.15 -15.88 -4.54
N ILE A 131 5.01 -16.17 -5.52
CA ILE A 131 5.30 -15.23 -6.61
C ILE A 131 4.11 -15.01 -7.55
N GLU A 132 3.31 -16.03 -7.82
CA GLU A 132 2.17 -15.93 -8.74
C GLU A 132 1.04 -15.15 -8.08
N GLU A 133 0.76 -15.44 -6.81
CA GLU A 133 -0.17 -14.69 -5.97
C GLU A 133 0.22 -13.22 -5.85
N TYR A 134 1.50 -12.93 -5.62
CA TYR A 134 1.99 -11.56 -5.61
C TYR A 134 1.81 -10.86 -6.96
N ILE A 135 2.12 -11.54 -8.07
CA ILE A 135 1.95 -10.98 -9.42
C ILE A 135 0.48 -10.65 -9.68
N ASP A 136 -0.44 -11.54 -9.32
CA ASP A 136 -1.88 -11.33 -9.52
C ASP A 136 -2.40 -10.18 -8.66
N GLY A 137 -1.99 -10.12 -7.39
CA GLY A 137 -2.29 -8.99 -6.50
C GLY A 137 -1.77 -7.66 -7.06
N MET A 138 -0.53 -7.62 -7.55
CA MET A 138 0.05 -6.42 -8.16
C MET A 138 -0.59 -6.05 -9.51
N ASN A 139 -1.12 -7.02 -10.25
CA ASN A 139 -1.86 -6.79 -11.48
C ASN A 139 -3.18 -6.02 -11.22
N VAL A 140 -3.85 -6.27 -10.10
CA VAL A 140 -5.01 -5.48 -9.66
C VAL A 140 -4.65 -3.99 -9.58
N TYR A 141 -3.42 -3.66 -9.19
CA TYR A 141 -2.94 -2.29 -9.14
C TYR A 141 -2.40 -1.75 -10.47
N GLY A 142 -2.27 -2.60 -11.49
CA GLY A 142 -1.81 -2.23 -12.84
C GLY A 142 -0.31 -2.44 -13.06
N VAL A 143 0.39 -3.09 -12.13
CA VAL A 143 1.80 -3.42 -12.29
C VAL A 143 1.94 -4.62 -13.21
N LYS A 144 2.88 -4.55 -14.15
CA LYS A 144 3.10 -5.63 -15.12
C LYS A 144 3.82 -6.80 -14.47
N ARG A 145 3.55 -7.99 -14.97
CA ARG A 145 4.19 -9.23 -14.50
C ARG A 145 5.72 -9.17 -14.38
N PRO A 146 6.50 -8.65 -15.35
CA PRO A 146 7.95 -8.57 -15.21
C PRO A 146 8.40 -7.67 -14.04
N GLU A 147 7.72 -6.53 -13.87
CA GLU A 147 8.01 -5.56 -12.81
C GLU A 147 7.65 -6.12 -11.43
N ALA A 148 6.50 -6.79 -11.31
CA ALA A 148 6.10 -7.48 -10.09
C ALA A 148 7.07 -8.62 -9.74
N LYS A 149 7.50 -9.41 -10.74
CA LYS A 149 8.48 -10.48 -10.54
C LYS A 149 9.82 -9.94 -10.04
N GLU A 150 10.31 -8.85 -10.62
CA GLU A 150 11.55 -8.21 -10.18
C GLU A 150 11.43 -7.68 -8.74
N ALA A 151 10.31 -7.05 -8.41
CA ALA A 151 10.03 -6.57 -7.06
C ALA A 151 10.04 -7.73 -6.04
N PHE A 152 9.32 -8.81 -6.32
CA PHE A 152 9.28 -10.00 -5.46
C PHE A 152 10.68 -10.55 -5.19
N GLN A 153 11.51 -10.67 -6.23
CA GLN A 153 12.89 -11.16 -6.07
C GLN A 153 13.77 -10.26 -5.20
N LYS A 154 13.46 -8.96 -5.09
CA LYS A 154 14.24 -8.02 -4.27
C LYS A 154 13.89 -8.11 -2.79
N PHE A 155 12.61 -8.29 -2.44
CA PHE A 155 12.20 -8.30 -1.02
C PHE A 155 12.01 -9.71 -0.45
N ALA A 156 11.67 -10.71 -1.26
CA ALA A 156 11.49 -12.09 -0.81
C ALA A 156 12.85 -12.79 -0.63
N VAL A 157 13.62 -12.34 0.36
CA VAL A 157 14.92 -12.89 0.73
C VAL A 157 14.98 -13.29 2.21
N ASP A 158 15.76 -14.31 2.52
CA ASP A 158 16.04 -14.71 3.91
C ASP A 158 17.06 -13.77 4.59
N ALA A 159 17.40 -14.06 5.85
CA ALA A 159 18.36 -13.26 6.61
C ALA A 159 19.79 -13.26 6.02
N SER A 160 20.11 -14.18 5.11
CA SER A 160 21.38 -14.23 4.38
C SER A 160 21.33 -13.51 3.03
N GLY A 161 20.17 -12.95 2.65
CA GLY A 161 19.95 -12.29 1.37
C GLY A 161 19.66 -13.25 0.22
N LYS A 162 19.34 -14.52 0.51
CA LYS A 162 18.98 -15.50 -0.53
C LYS A 162 17.49 -15.49 -0.79
N ASN A 163 17.10 -15.53 -2.06
CA ASN A 163 15.69 -15.58 -2.45
C ASN A 163 14.96 -16.76 -1.81
N VAL A 164 13.80 -16.46 -1.23
CA VAL A 164 12.85 -17.45 -0.72
C VAL A 164 11.66 -17.56 -1.68
N PRO A 165 11.07 -18.75 -1.82
CA PRO A 165 9.96 -18.96 -2.75
C PRO A 165 8.63 -18.37 -2.25
N VAL A 166 8.51 -18.12 -0.95
CA VAL A 166 7.28 -17.66 -0.30
C VAL A 166 7.58 -16.61 0.76
N VAL A 167 6.62 -15.73 1.02
CA VAL A 167 6.70 -14.65 2.00
C VAL A 167 5.68 -14.90 3.10
N SER A 168 6.14 -15.08 4.34
CA SER A 168 5.26 -15.28 5.49
C SER A 168 4.59 -13.98 5.92
N LYS A 169 3.54 -14.08 6.75
CA LYS A 169 2.89 -12.91 7.37
C LYS A 169 3.87 -12.02 8.15
N GLU A 170 4.86 -12.61 8.82
CA GLU A 170 5.88 -11.88 9.57
C GLU A 170 6.87 -11.16 8.65
N MET A 171 7.24 -11.77 7.52
CA MET A 171 8.05 -11.09 6.49
C MET A 171 7.26 -9.93 5.88
N TRP A 172 6.03 -10.18 5.45
CA TRP A 172 5.12 -9.17 4.93
C TRP A 172 4.99 -8.00 5.91
N ALA A 173 4.76 -8.28 7.19
CA ALA A 173 4.59 -7.23 8.19
C ALA A 173 5.83 -6.35 8.39
N ARG A 174 7.04 -6.94 8.33
CA ARG A 174 8.28 -6.17 8.39
C ARG A 174 8.44 -5.29 7.15
N HIS A 175 8.27 -5.85 5.96
CA HIS A 175 8.38 -5.09 4.71
C HIS A 175 7.34 -3.99 4.60
N PHE A 176 6.12 -4.25 5.05
CA PHE A 176 5.04 -3.27 5.08
C PHE A 176 5.38 -2.13 6.05
N TYR A 177 5.97 -2.43 7.21
CA TYR A 177 6.47 -1.40 8.12
C TYR A 177 7.60 -0.58 7.49
N ASP A 178 8.59 -1.24 6.88
CA ASP A 178 9.72 -0.57 6.22
C ASP A 178 9.24 0.41 5.14
N LEU A 179 8.29 -0.03 4.33
CA LEU A 179 7.71 0.77 3.26
C LEU A 179 7.15 2.10 3.79
N PHE A 180 6.41 2.07 4.91
CA PHE A 180 5.77 3.27 5.44
C PHE A 180 6.66 4.08 6.38
N TYR A 181 7.57 3.47 7.14
CA TYR A 181 8.23 4.17 8.25
C TYR A 181 9.75 4.14 8.21
N SER A 182 10.38 3.24 7.44
CA SER A 182 11.84 3.20 7.37
C SER A 182 12.38 4.37 6.55
N THR A 183 13.33 5.12 7.10
CA THR A 183 14.11 6.12 6.36
C THR A 183 15.30 5.49 5.62
N ASP A 184 15.57 4.19 5.83
CA ASP A 184 16.63 3.49 5.12
C ASP A 184 16.21 3.25 3.65
N LYS A 185 16.93 3.88 2.74
CA LYS A 185 16.74 3.75 1.29
C LYS A 185 16.95 2.32 0.79
N ASN A 186 17.75 1.53 1.51
CA ASN A 186 18.06 0.14 1.17
C ASN A 186 17.13 -0.88 1.84
N ALA A 187 16.15 -0.43 2.64
CA ALA A 187 15.20 -1.33 3.28
C ALA A 187 14.44 -2.13 2.21
N LEU A 188 14.43 -3.46 2.37
CA LEU A 188 13.84 -4.38 1.39
C LEU A 188 12.35 -4.09 1.14
N GLY A 189 11.63 -3.64 2.17
CA GLY A 189 10.23 -3.27 2.04
C GLY A 189 9.96 -2.09 1.10
N ASN A 190 10.97 -1.29 0.76
CA ASN A 190 10.83 -0.27 -0.29
C ASN A 190 10.50 -0.89 -1.66
N HIS A 191 10.76 -2.19 -1.86
CA HIS A 191 10.42 -2.93 -3.08
C HIS A 191 9.07 -3.67 -3.01
N LEU A 192 8.33 -3.57 -1.90
CA LEU A 192 7.10 -4.36 -1.69
C LEU A 192 6.02 -4.09 -2.74
N PHE A 193 6.03 -2.91 -3.38
CA PHE A 193 5.03 -2.49 -4.36
C PHE A 193 5.64 -2.00 -5.67
N GLY A 194 6.60 -2.77 -6.18
CA GLY A 194 7.33 -2.45 -7.40
C GLY A 194 8.74 -1.95 -7.11
N VAL A 195 9.57 -1.91 -8.14
CA VAL A 195 10.93 -1.41 -8.01
C VAL A 195 10.88 0.08 -7.67
N SER A 196 11.46 0.41 -6.53
CA SER A 196 11.63 1.79 -6.11
C SER A 196 12.94 2.31 -6.67
N ASP A 197 12.88 2.97 -7.81
CA ASP A 197 13.97 3.83 -8.31
C ASP A 197 13.96 5.14 -7.52
N PHE A 198 14.22 5.06 -6.21
CA PHE A 198 14.61 6.23 -5.42
C PHE A 198 16.12 6.49 -5.52
N GLN A 199 16.79 5.89 -6.50
CA GLN A 199 18.18 6.20 -6.81
C GLN A 199 18.23 7.62 -7.37
N GLU A 200 18.77 8.52 -6.56
CA GLU A 200 19.20 9.85 -6.99
C GLU A 200 20.07 9.70 -8.24
N ASN A 201 19.60 10.27 -9.35
CA ASN A 201 20.49 10.85 -10.35
C ASN A 201 20.91 12.25 -9.86
#